data_AF-A0A2V9D191-F1
#
_entry.id   AF-A0A2V9D191-F1
#
_cell.length_a   1.000
_cell.length_b   1.000
_cell.length_c   1.000
_cell.angle_alpha   90.00
_cell.angle_beta   90.00
_cell.angle_gamma   90.00
#
_symmetry.space_group_name_H-M   'P 1'
#
loop_
_entity.id
_entity.type
_entity.pdbx_description
1 polymer ?
#
loop_
_entity_poly.entity_id
_entity_poly.type
_entity_poly.pdbx_seq_one_letter_code
_entity_poly.pdbx_strand_id
1 'polypeptide(L)'
;MSDPPEPASYVATVITLYVELPDTPLRASVSDQWLARRFRDDGVPLHVVETALLLGSLRRLIRPADAPRLSPIRSLAYFRPVIDELRAHPAPESYLDYLRLKLRQAA
;
A
#
# COMPACT_ATOMS: atom_id res chain seq x y z
N MET A 1 -20.21 -8.65 7.28
CA MET A 1 -19.54 -7.90 8.35
C MET A 1 -18.38 -8.74 8.84
N SER A 2 -17.20 -8.56 8.22
CA SER A 2 -15.98 -9.16 8.73
C SER A 2 -15.57 -8.39 9.98
N ASP A 3 -15.31 -9.11 11.07
CA ASP A 3 -14.73 -8.57 12.30
C ASP A 3 -13.49 -7.73 11.95
N PRO A 4 -13.28 -6.53 12.54
CA PRO A 4 -12.01 -5.84 12.34
C PRO A 4 -10.88 -6.79 12.73
N PRO A 5 -9.85 -6.96 11.87
CA PRO A 5 -8.75 -7.85 12.19
C PRO A 5 -8.15 -7.42 13.53
N GLU A 6 -7.84 -8.41 14.37
CA GLU A 6 -7.17 -8.19 15.64
C GLU A 6 -6.02 -7.17 15.48
N PRO A 7 -5.79 -6.29 16.46
CA PRO A 7 -4.83 -5.19 16.35
C PRO A 7 -3.44 -5.58 15.83
N ALA A 8 -2.97 -6.79 16.19
CA ALA A 8 -1.72 -7.36 15.69
C ALA A 8 -1.83 -7.92 14.26
N SER A 9 -2.98 -8.48 13.91
CA SER A 9 -3.30 -9.00 12.57
C SER A 9 -3.28 -7.88 11.53
N TYR A 10 -3.89 -6.72 11.82
CA TYR A 10 -3.87 -5.57 10.91
C TYR A 10 -2.43 -5.14 10.55
N VAL A 11 -1.60 -4.91 11.58
CA VAL A 11 -0.23 -4.42 11.40
C VAL A 11 0.61 -5.44 10.64
N ALA A 12 0.51 -6.72 11.00
CA ALA A 12 1.20 -7.79 10.29
C ALA A 12 0.80 -7.82 8.81
N THR A 13 -0.50 -7.74 8.49
CA THR A 13 -0.97 -7.75 7.09
C THR A 13 -0.46 -6.54 6.31
N VAL A 14 -0.51 -5.32 6.88
CA VAL A 14 0.02 -4.12 6.21
C VAL A 14 1.51 -4.27 5.90
N ILE A 15 2.27 -4.81 6.85
CA ILE A 15 3.72 -5.01 6.68
C ILE A 15 4.02 -6.06 5.63
N THR A 16 3.32 -7.19 5.64
CA THR A 16 3.43 -8.23 4.61
C THR A 16 3.14 -7.65 3.22
N LEU A 17 1.99 -6.98 3.07
CA LEU A 17 1.62 -6.35 1.81
C LEU A 17 2.66 -5.34 1.33
N TYR A 18 3.29 -4.59 2.24
CA TYR A 18 4.32 -3.60 1.88
C TYR A 18 5.63 -4.26 1.40
N VAL A 19 6.14 -5.27 2.11
CA VAL A 19 7.45 -5.88 1.76
C VAL A 19 7.37 -6.79 0.54
N GLU A 20 6.18 -7.26 0.18
CA GLU A 20 5.93 -8.07 -1.03
C GLU A 20 5.83 -7.24 -2.32
N LEU A 21 5.85 -5.90 -2.25
CA LEU A 21 5.78 -5.06 -3.44
C LEU A 21 7.12 -5.05 -4.22
N PRO A 22 7.08 -4.73 -5.52
CA PRO A 22 8.28 -4.43 -6.28
C PRO A 22 8.97 -3.16 -5.77
N ASP A 23 10.30 -3.12 -5.84
CA ASP A 23 11.13 -1.99 -5.42
C ASP A 23 10.93 -1.50 -3.97
N THR A 24 10.42 -2.36 -3.09
CA THR A 24 10.36 -2.12 -1.63
C THR A 24 11.43 -2.90 -0.87
N PRO A 25 11.76 -2.52 0.38
CA PRO A 25 12.74 -3.23 1.17
C PRO A 25 12.26 -4.64 1.54
N LEU A 26 13.20 -5.60 1.62
CA LEU A 26 12.93 -6.98 2.05
C LEU A 26 12.36 -7.10 3.47
N ARG A 27 12.58 -6.08 4.31
CA ARG A 27 12.10 -6.02 5.70
C ARG A 27 11.64 -4.62 6.02
N ALA A 28 10.50 -4.52 6.71
CA ALA A 28 10.01 -3.26 7.21
C ALA A 28 10.85 -2.77 8.41
N SER A 29 11.05 -1.46 8.49
CA SER A 29 11.73 -0.81 9.61
C SER A 29 10.81 -0.69 10.84
N VAL A 30 11.38 -0.33 12.00
CA VAL A 30 10.61 0.02 13.20
C VAL A 30 9.67 1.20 12.93
N SER A 31 10.10 2.17 12.13
CA SER A 31 9.26 3.31 11.74
C SER A 31 8.07 2.89 10.87
N ASP A 32 8.25 1.91 9.97
CA ASP A 32 7.16 1.37 9.15
C ASP A 32 6.15 0.61 10.01
N GLN A 33 6.62 -0.18 10.99
CA GLN A 33 5.78 -0.85 11.98
C GLN A 33 4.96 0.14 12.80
N TRP A 34 5.59 1.23 13.24
CA TRP A 34 4.90 2.30 13.96
C TRP A 34 3.86 3.01 13.08
N LEU A 35 4.18 3.27 11.81
CA LEU A 35 3.25 3.89 10.88
C LEU A 35 2.05 2.99 10.57
N ALA A 36 2.26 1.67 10.42
CA ALA A 36 1.17 0.71 10.25
C ALA A 36 0.22 0.67 11.46
N ARG A 37 0.75 0.77 12.69
CA ARG A 37 -0.06 0.94 13.90
C ARG A 37 -0.85 2.24 13.86
N ARG A 38 -0.23 3.34 13.43
CA ARG A 38 -0.91 4.62 13.29
C ARG A 38 -2.05 4.58 12.27
N PHE A 39 -1.91 3.85 11.15
CA PHE A 39 -3.03 3.67 10.22
C PHE A 39 -4.24 3.00 10.87
N ARG A 40 -4.00 1.97 11.70
CA ARG A 40 -5.06 1.34 12.49
C ARG A 40 -5.69 2.32 13.47
N ASP A 41 -4.88 3.05 14.22
CA ASP A 41 -5.34 4.01 15.23
C ASP A 41 -6.14 5.16 14.60
N ASP A 42 -5.74 5.60 13.40
CA ASP A 42 -6.44 6.59 12.58
C ASP A 42 -7.71 6.02 11.90
N GLY A 43 -8.05 4.74 12.14
CA GLY A 43 -9.22 4.06 11.61
C GLY A 43 -9.17 3.77 10.11
N VAL A 44 -7.98 3.65 9.50
CA VAL A 44 -7.84 3.39 8.07
C VAL A 44 -8.17 1.92 7.78
N PRO A 45 -9.19 1.63 6.94
CA PRO A 45 -9.53 0.25 6.61
C PRO A 45 -8.39 -0.46 5.87
N LEU A 46 -8.23 -1.76 6.11
CA LEU A 46 -7.16 -2.55 5.49
C LEU A 46 -7.21 -2.50 3.96
N HIS A 47 -8.41 -2.56 3.37
CA HIS A 47 -8.59 -2.48 1.92
C HIS A 47 -8.15 -1.13 1.35
N VAL A 48 -8.23 -0.03 2.11
CA VAL A 48 -7.73 1.30 1.68
C VAL A 48 -6.20 1.30 1.67
N VAL A 49 -5.58 0.71 2.69
CA VAL A 49 -4.11 0.58 2.72
C VAL A 49 -3.63 -0.29 1.55
N GLU A 50 -4.25 -1.44 1.32
CA GLU A 50 -3.91 -2.32 0.20
C GLU A 50 -4.09 -1.60 -1.15
N THR A 51 -5.21 -0.90 -1.34
CA THR A 51 -5.47 -0.12 -2.56
C THR A 51 -4.38 0.93 -2.77
N ALA A 52 -3.96 1.64 -1.72
CA ALA A 52 -2.90 2.64 -1.79
C ALA A 52 -1.54 2.05 -2.17
N LEU A 53 -1.19 0.90 -1.57
CA LEU A 53 0.04 0.16 -1.85
C LEU A 53 0.10 -0.26 -3.32
N LEU A 54 -0.95 -0.93 -3.81
CA LEU A 54 -1.01 -1.42 -5.19
C LEU A 54 -1.01 -0.27 -6.20
N LEU A 55 -1.80 0.77 -5.95
CA LEU A 55 -1.88 1.95 -6.83
C LEU A 55 -0.52 2.68 -6.90
N GLY A 56 0.11 2.91 -5.75
CA GLY A 56 1.41 3.57 -5.67
C GLY A 56 2.52 2.78 -6.38
N SER A 57 2.53 1.45 -6.24
CA SER A 57 3.48 0.57 -6.94
C SER A 57 3.22 0.52 -8.44
N LEU A 58 1.96 0.38 -8.87
CA LEU A 58 1.60 0.38 -10.29
C LEU A 58 2.00 1.66 -11.00
N ARG A 59 1.77 2.83 -10.37
CA ARG A 59 2.21 4.15 -10.91
C ARG A 59 3.71 4.19 -11.21
N ARG A 60 4.53 3.42 -10.48
CA ARG A 60 5.97 3.34 -10.71
C ARG A 60 6.33 2.34 -11.82
N LEU A 61 5.66 1.18 -11.86
CA LEU A 61 5.92 0.13 -12.85
C LEU A 61 5.52 0.53 -14.26
N ILE A 62 4.37 1.21 -14.43
CA ILE A 62 3.86 1.62 -15.75
C ILE A 62 4.49 2.92 -16.25
N ARG A 63 5.50 3.43 -15.55
CA ARG A 63 6.12 4.71 -15.86
C ARG A 63 6.84 4.64 -17.22
N PRO A 64 6.71 5.66 -18.10
CA PRO A 64 7.35 5.66 -19.41
C PRO A 64 8.87 5.41 -19.35
N ALA A 65 9.40 4.68 -20.31
CA ALA A 65 10.80 4.25 -20.34
C ALA A 65 11.81 5.40 -20.53
N ASP A 66 11.35 6.52 -21.10
CA ASP A 66 12.08 7.77 -21.27
C ASP A 66 12.13 8.63 -20.00
N ALA A 67 11.35 8.30 -18.97
CA ALA A 67 11.31 9.08 -17.73
C ALA A 67 12.47 8.71 -16.77
N PRO A 68 13.08 9.67 -16.03
CA PRO A 68 14.25 9.43 -15.18
C PRO A 68 14.02 8.36 -14.11
N ARG A 69 14.89 7.36 -13.96
CA ARG A 69 14.67 6.23 -13.02
C ARG A 69 14.32 6.70 -11.60
N LEU A 70 13.29 6.10 -11.01
CA LEU A 70 12.92 6.39 -9.62
C LEU A 70 13.83 5.60 -8.67
N SER A 71 14.24 6.24 -7.57
CA SER A 71 14.87 5.50 -6.48
C SER A 71 13.88 4.50 -5.86
N PRO A 72 14.34 3.33 -5.35
CA PRO A 72 13.49 2.38 -4.66
C PRO A 72 12.69 3.03 -3.52
N ILE A 73 11.52 2.47 -3.21
CA ILE A 73 10.72 2.90 -2.06
C ILE A 73 11.46 2.46 -0.80
N ARG A 74 11.67 3.39 0.15
CA ARG A 74 12.45 3.13 1.38
C ARG A 74 11.61 3.02 2.64
N SER A 75 10.35 3.45 2.58
CA SER A 75 9.45 3.44 3.74
C SER A 75 7.99 3.40 3.31
N LEU A 76 7.16 2.80 4.17
CA LEU A 76 5.70 2.82 4.09
C LEU A 76 5.13 4.25 4.04
N ALA A 77 5.86 5.25 4.55
CA ALA A 77 5.49 6.66 4.50
C ALA A 77 5.26 7.17 3.07
N TYR A 78 5.89 6.55 2.05
CA TYR A 78 5.67 6.88 0.64
C TYR A 78 4.20 6.80 0.23
N PHE A 79 3.43 5.89 0.85
CA PHE A 79 2.04 5.66 0.50
C PHE A 79 1.04 6.52 1.28
N ARG A 80 1.49 7.29 2.29
CA ARG A 80 0.61 8.15 3.10
C ARG A 80 -0.22 9.11 2.24
N PRO A 81 0.34 9.83 1.25
CA PRO A 81 -0.46 10.74 0.43
C PRO A 81 -1.55 10.02 -0.36
N VAL A 82 -1.29 8.79 -0.82
CA VAL A 82 -2.28 7.98 -1.57
C VAL A 82 -3.40 7.48 -0.64
N ILE A 83 -3.06 7.11 0.60
CA ILE A 83 -4.06 6.76 1.62
C ILE A 83 -4.94 7.97 1.92
N ASP A 84 -4.36 9.15 2.13
CA ASP A 84 -5.10 10.37 2.43
C ASP A 84 -6.03 10.75 1.26
N GLU A 85 -5.57 10.61 0.01
CA GLU A 85 -6.38 10.80 -1.20
C GLU A 85 -7.57 9.84 -1.26
N LEU A 86 -7.35 8.54 -1.02
CA LEU A 86 -8.41 7.52 -1.05
C LEU A 86 -9.42 7.66 0.10
N ARG A 87 -9.01 8.21 1.25
CA ARG A 87 -9.94 8.53 2.34
C ARG A 87 -10.83 9.72 2.00
N ALA A 88 -10.29 10.72 1.32
CA ALA A 88 -11.06 11.88 0.86
C ALA A 88 -11.96 11.54 -0.33
N HIS A 89 -11.49 10.66 -1.22
CA HIS A 89 -12.17 10.26 -2.45
C HIS A 89 -12.16 8.73 -2.59
N PRO A 90 -13.13 8.03 -1.97
CA PRO A 90 -13.19 6.58 -2.00
C PRO A 90 -13.25 6.02 -3.41
N ALA A 91 -12.39 5.05 -3.70
CA ALA A 91 -12.45 4.30 -4.94
C ALA A 91 -13.63 3.31 -4.93
N PRO A 92 -14.17 2.91 -6.09
CA PRO A 92 -15.13 1.81 -6.18
C PRO A 92 -14.57 0.53 -5.57
N GLU A 93 -15.42 -0.28 -4.94
CA GLU A 93 -14.99 -1.51 -4.26
C GLU A 93 -14.31 -2.52 -5.21
N SER A 94 -14.75 -2.56 -6.47
CA SER A 94 -14.15 -3.38 -7.53
C SER A 94 -12.77 -2.92 -8.00
N TYR A 95 -12.35 -1.70 -7.62
CA TYR A 95 -11.08 -1.14 -8.05
C TYR A 95 -9.89 -1.92 -7.49
N LEU A 96 -10.01 -2.42 -6.26
CA LEU A 96 -8.95 -3.21 -5.64
C LEU A 96 -8.65 -4.49 -6.44
N ASP A 97 -9.68 -5.20 -6.90
CA ASP A 97 -9.51 -6.40 -7.71
C ASP A 97 -8.88 -6.10 -9.07
N TYR A 98 -9.26 -4.97 -9.67
CA TYR A 98 -8.60 -4.47 -10.88
C TYR A 98 -7.10 -4.19 -10.65
N LEU A 99 -6.73 -3.52 -9.55
CA LEU A 99 -5.33 -3.24 -9.23
C LEU A 99 -4.52 -4.52 -9.00
N ARG A 100 -5.08 -5.51 -8.29
CA ARG A 100 -4.44 -6.81 -8.08
C ARG A 100 -4.15 -7.52 -9.41
N LEU A 101 -5.12 -7.54 -10.33
CA LEU A 101 -4.94 -8.10 -11.67
C LEU A 101 -3.86 -7.35 -12.45
N LYS A 102 -3.91 -6.02 -12.44
CA LYS A 102 -2.97 -5.16 -13.16
C LYS A 102 -1.53 -5.34 -12.66
N LEU A 103 -1.33 -5.46 -11.35
CA LEU A 103 0.00 -5.64 -10.78
C LEU A 103 0.61 -6.98 -11.21
N ARG A 104 -0.18 -8.06 -11.23
CA ARG A 104 0.26 -9.38 -11.72
C ARG A 104 0.65 -9.38 -13.20
N GLN A 105 0.15 -8.43 -14.00
CA GLN A 105 0.51 -8.29 -15.41
C GLN A 105 1.76 -7.43 -15.62
N ALA A 106 2.13 -6.60 -14.64
CA ALA A 106 3.21 -5.63 -14.75
C ALA A 106 4.49 -6.04 -13.99
N ALA A 107 4.39 -6.96 -13.03
CA ALA A 107 5.50 -7.58 -12.30
C ALA A 107 5.95 -8.87 -12.99
#